data_AF-A0A067P7V6-F1
#
_entry.id   AF-A0A067P7V6-F1
#
_cell.length_a   1.000
_cell.length_b   1.000
_cell.length_c   1.000
_cell.angle_alpha   90.00
_cell.angle_beta   90.00
_cell.angle_gamma   90.00
#
_symmetry.space_group_name_H-M   'P 1'
#
loop_
_entity.id
_entity.type
_entity.pdbx_description
1 polymer ?
#
loop_
_entity_poly.entity_id
_entity_poly.type
_entity_poly.pdbx_seq_one_letter_code
_entity_poly.pdbx_strand_id
1 'polypeptide(L)'
;MNVSKATARDMPLWYHAEASQRISLLVKSNTAECLRTNHKILTVGDAMDFEEKGKIQNHKPRQNCRCHNCKYIRDHTGCVNPHVCYKKAGELLGMLPEKWDPRRIRAAQEANDNDENWHEFKTSRMSANELKDIFRIFTSGEKCLISRDDLMVQGEQVELATDGSCRDMNTTEAKAGAGIFLGVNDIRNKALRVPGELPQTNQVGEMFAVLQAARQFPGNETLKILTDSKYVIKSLTTNLKGNEDKGYIGIANKTLLRATTATLRERTGRTLFKWVKGHQGNNLNEGADLLAGQGTEKEFTEALNLEVNVNDCMSGAKLQALTQATAYRGIRETKLAKAKHR
;
A
#
# COMPACT_ATOMS: atom_id res chain seq x y z
N MET A 1 5.12 -0.33 -0.88
CA MET A 1 4.96 1.06 -1.38
C MET A 1 5.68 1.17 -2.70
N ASN A 2 4.96 1.49 -3.77
CA ASN A 2 5.56 1.69 -5.09
C ASN A 2 6.04 3.14 -5.17
N VAL A 3 7.35 3.32 -5.34
CA VAL A 3 8.00 4.62 -5.41
C VAL A 3 8.10 5.01 -6.88
N SER A 4 7.66 6.21 -7.25
CA SER A 4 7.80 6.66 -8.64
C SER A 4 9.27 6.92 -9.00
N LYS A 5 9.61 6.83 -10.29
CA LYS A 5 10.96 7.14 -10.78
C LYS A 5 11.38 8.58 -10.44
N ALA A 6 10.44 9.53 -10.48
CA ALA A 6 10.70 10.92 -10.10
C ALA A 6 11.06 11.01 -8.61
N THR A 7 10.27 10.38 -7.74
CA THR A 7 10.52 10.36 -6.29
C THR A 7 11.88 9.74 -5.94
N ALA A 8 12.24 8.65 -6.60
CA ALA A 8 13.51 7.99 -6.36
C ALA A 8 14.70 8.87 -6.79
N ARG A 9 14.54 9.75 -7.78
CA ARG A 9 15.55 10.73 -8.17
C ARG A 9 15.72 11.84 -7.15
N ASP A 10 14.64 12.29 -6.50
CA ASP A 10 14.69 13.37 -5.49
C ASP A 10 15.31 12.94 -4.14
N MET A 11 15.59 11.64 -3.97
CA MET A 11 16.21 11.10 -2.76
C MET A 11 17.62 11.68 -2.51
N PRO A 12 18.00 11.97 -1.25
CA PRO A 12 19.37 12.33 -0.91
C PRO A 12 20.35 11.19 -1.21
N LEU A 13 21.44 11.49 -1.95
CA LEU A 13 22.44 10.49 -2.34
C LEU A 13 23.34 10.07 -1.17
N TRP A 14 23.72 11.03 -0.32
CA TRP A 14 24.82 10.88 0.62
C TRP A 14 24.44 10.24 1.97
N TYR A 15 23.15 10.27 2.32
CA TYR A 15 22.63 9.82 3.61
C TYR A 15 21.44 8.91 3.40
N HIS A 16 21.70 7.70 2.91
CA HIS A 16 20.67 6.70 2.71
C HIS A 16 20.66 5.75 3.92
N ALA A 17 19.57 5.74 4.69
CA ALA A 17 19.49 4.95 5.93
C ALA A 17 19.65 3.44 5.70
N GLU A 18 19.31 2.96 4.50
CA GLU A 18 19.46 1.55 4.10
C GLU A 18 20.63 1.33 3.13
N ALA A 19 21.51 2.32 2.94
CA ALA A 19 22.69 2.12 2.12
C ALA A 19 23.62 1.09 2.75
N SER A 20 24.28 0.29 1.91
CA SER A 20 25.28 -0.66 2.39
C SER A 20 26.31 0.04 3.30
N GLN A 21 26.83 -0.66 4.31
CA GLN A 21 27.89 -0.13 5.18
C GLN A 21 29.11 0.39 4.38
N ARG A 22 29.29 -0.10 3.14
CA ARG A 22 30.34 0.33 2.21
C ARG A 22 30.14 1.73 1.62
N ILE A 23 28.91 2.25 1.53
CA ILE A 23 28.68 3.64 1.09
C ILE A 23 29.40 4.61 2.03
N SER A 24 29.41 4.35 3.33
CA SER A 24 30.11 5.20 4.32
C SER A 24 31.61 5.35 4.04
N LEU A 25 32.23 4.31 3.47
CA LEU A 25 33.64 4.30 3.10
C LEU A 25 33.89 5.14 1.84
N LEU A 26 32.95 5.16 0.90
CA LEU A 26 33.07 5.93 -0.33
C LEU A 26 32.86 7.43 -0.10
N VAL A 27 32.04 7.81 0.88
CA VAL A 27 31.66 9.20 1.21
C VAL A 27 32.84 10.00 1.79
N LYS A 28 33.89 9.35 2.32
CA LYS A 28 35.05 10.01 2.94
C LYS A 28 36.18 10.39 1.96
N SER A 29 36.05 10.06 0.68
CA SER A 29 37.11 10.34 -0.30
C SER A 29 37.13 11.80 -0.77
N ASN A 30 38.30 12.33 -1.14
CA ASN A 30 38.43 13.66 -1.74
C ASN A 30 37.57 13.80 -3.02
N THR A 31 37.37 12.70 -3.76
CA THR A 31 36.45 12.67 -4.89
C THR A 31 35.00 12.85 -4.45
N ALA A 32 34.57 12.20 -3.36
CA ALA A 32 33.23 12.39 -2.81
C ALA A 32 33.03 13.80 -2.24
N GLU A 33 34.07 14.40 -1.67
CA GLU A 33 34.05 15.82 -1.29
C GLU A 33 33.88 16.72 -2.52
N CYS A 34 34.69 16.52 -3.58
CA CYS A 34 34.56 17.25 -4.84
C CYS A 34 33.16 17.11 -5.47
N LEU A 35 32.56 15.91 -5.42
CA LEU A 35 31.18 15.71 -5.88
C LEU A 35 30.16 16.55 -5.08
N ARG A 36 30.37 16.75 -3.78
CA ARG A 36 29.49 17.56 -2.92
C ARG A 36 29.73 19.06 -3.06
N THR A 37 30.97 19.50 -3.08
CA THR A 37 31.34 20.92 -3.01
C THR A 37 31.39 21.56 -4.40
N ASN A 38 32.17 20.97 -5.29
CA ASN A 38 32.43 21.52 -6.62
C ASN A 38 31.30 21.19 -7.60
N HIS A 39 30.81 19.95 -7.57
CA HIS A 39 29.73 19.52 -8.46
C HIS A 39 28.32 19.71 -7.88
N LYS A 40 28.21 20.01 -6.57
CA LYS A 40 26.94 20.24 -5.87
C LYS A 40 25.92 19.12 -6.07
N ILE A 41 26.39 17.87 -6.14
CA ILE A 41 25.52 16.70 -6.25
C ILE A 41 24.88 16.47 -4.88
N LEU A 42 23.56 16.55 -4.80
CA LEU A 42 22.82 16.36 -3.55
C LEU A 42 21.90 15.13 -3.63
N THR A 43 21.27 14.92 -4.78
CA THR A 43 20.25 13.91 -5.00
C THR A 43 20.74 12.74 -5.85
N VAL A 44 19.98 11.64 -5.85
CA VAL A 44 20.19 10.50 -6.76
C VAL A 44 20.07 10.94 -8.22
N GLY A 45 19.12 11.82 -8.53
CA GLY A 45 18.93 12.41 -9.85
C GLY A 45 20.15 13.20 -10.32
N ASP A 46 20.72 14.05 -9.46
CA ASP A 46 21.94 14.81 -9.77
C ASP A 46 23.10 13.89 -10.14
N ALA A 47 23.29 12.79 -9.40
CA ALA A 47 24.33 11.81 -9.68
C ALA A 47 24.10 11.04 -10.98
N MET A 48 22.85 10.67 -11.29
CA MET A 48 22.50 10.03 -12.56
C MET A 48 22.81 10.96 -13.74
N ASP A 49 22.34 12.20 -13.66
CA ASP A 49 22.51 13.18 -14.74
C ASP A 49 24.00 13.54 -14.89
N PHE A 50 24.76 13.51 -13.79
CA PHE A 50 26.20 13.71 -13.81
C PHE A 50 26.97 12.52 -14.40
N GLU A 51 26.64 11.28 -14.01
CA GLU A 51 27.26 10.06 -14.54
C GLU A 51 27.06 9.97 -16.06
N GLU A 52 25.88 10.33 -16.55
CA GLU A 52 25.53 10.28 -17.97
C GLU A 52 26.42 11.20 -18.83
N LYS A 53 26.84 12.35 -18.30
CA LYS A 53 27.79 13.25 -18.97
C LYS A 53 29.14 12.59 -19.26
N GLY A 54 29.50 11.54 -18.52
CA GLY A 54 30.72 10.75 -18.71
C GLY A 54 30.60 9.61 -19.73
N LYS A 55 29.39 9.27 -20.20
CA LYS A 55 29.15 8.13 -21.11
C LYS A 55 29.17 8.50 -22.60
N ILE A 56 29.44 9.75 -22.95
CA ILE A 56 29.52 10.20 -24.33
C ILE A 56 30.67 9.52 -25.11
N GLN A 57 30.49 9.26 -26.41
CA GLN A 57 31.44 8.51 -27.24
C GLN A 57 32.88 9.08 -27.23
N ASN A 58 33.03 10.40 -27.15
CA ASN A 58 34.33 11.09 -27.19
C ASN A 58 35.02 11.18 -25.82
N HIS A 59 34.43 10.62 -24.77
CA HIS A 59 35.05 10.58 -23.44
C HIS A 59 36.20 9.56 -23.39
N LYS A 60 37.27 9.88 -22.67
CA LYS A 60 38.41 8.98 -22.42
C LYS A 60 38.67 8.89 -20.91
N PRO A 61 38.99 7.71 -20.37
CA PRO A 61 39.15 7.47 -18.93
C PRO A 61 40.48 8.03 -18.40
N ARG A 62 40.66 9.35 -18.45
CA ARG A 62 41.87 10.06 -18.02
C ARG A 62 41.52 11.45 -17.48
N GLN A 63 42.38 11.98 -16.62
CA GLN A 63 42.20 13.29 -15.96
C GLN A 63 42.00 14.44 -16.97
N ASN A 64 42.83 14.49 -18.00
CA ASN A 64 42.84 15.55 -19.00
C ASN A 64 42.02 15.20 -20.25
N CYS A 65 40.88 14.52 -20.07
CA CYS A 65 39.97 14.22 -21.17
C CYS A 65 39.55 15.51 -21.91
N ARG A 66 39.60 15.49 -23.24
CA ARG A 66 39.33 16.64 -24.11
C ARG A 66 37.87 16.73 -24.55
N CYS A 67 36.99 15.85 -24.06
CA CYS A 67 35.57 15.94 -24.37
C CYS A 67 34.99 17.25 -23.80
N HIS A 68 33.91 17.74 -24.44
CA HIS A 68 33.28 18.99 -24.08
C HIS A 68 32.89 19.04 -22.58
N ASN A 69 32.27 17.97 -22.07
CA ASN A 69 31.84 17.88 -20.67
C ASN A 69 33.01 17.96 -19.66
N CYS A 70 34.10 17.21 -19.88
CA CYS A 70 35.26 17.25 -18.99
C CYS A 70 35.99 18.60 -19.05
N LYS A 71 36.06 19.23 -20.23
CA LYS A 71 36.64 20.56 -20.37
C LYS A 71 35.80 21.59 -19.59
N TYR A 72 34.51 21.63 -19.87
CA TYR A 72 33.56 22.52 -19.19
C TYR A 72 33.65 22.40 -17.67
N ILE A 73 33.64 21.16 -17.14
CA ILE A 73 33.75 20.92 -15.71
C ILE A 73 35.04 21.48 -15.11
N ARG A 74 36.20 21.20 -15.72
CA ARG A 74 37.48 21.71 -15.20
C ARG A 74 37.51 23.23 -15.16
N ASP A 75 36.96 23.86 -16.19
CA ASP A 75 37.00 25.31 -16.38
C ASP A 75 36.02 26.04 -15.44
N HIS A 76 34.90 25.40 -15.03
CA HIS A 76 33.80 26.09 -14.33
C HIS A 76 33.52 25.59 -12.90
N THR A 77 33.97 24.39 -12.52
CA THR A 77 33.69 23.83 -11.17
C THR A 77 34.92 23.67 -10.30
N GLY A 78 36.13 23.86 -10.84
CA GLY A 78 37.39 23.62 -10.12
C GLY A 78 37.70 22.12 -9.91
N CYS A 79 36.95 21.22 -10.53
CA CYS A 79 37.24 19.78 -10.46
C CYS A 79 38.43 19.42 -11.36
N VAL A 80 39.52 18.94 -10.77
CA VAL A 80 40.76 18.60 -11.48
C VAL A 80 40.64 17.31 -12.32
N ASN A 81 39.83 16.33 -11.86
CA ASN A 81 39.69 15.04 -12.53
C ASN A 81 38.20 14.64 -12.66
N PRO A 82 37.52 15.11 -13.72
CA PRO A 82 36.10 14.80 -13.93
C PRO A 82 35.84 13.30 -14.10
N HIS A 83 36.78 12.54 -14.67
CA HIS A 83 36.58 11.11 -14.93
C HIS A 83 36.43 10.31 -13.63
N VAL A 84 37.28 10.57 -12.64
CA VAL A 84 37.18 9.89 -11.33
C VAL A 84 35.89 10.27 -10.63
N CYS A 85 35.42 11.51 -10.79
CA CYS A 85 34.12 11.96 -10.30
C CYS A 85 32.96 11.21 -10.96
N TYR A 86 32.96 11.02 -12.29
CA TYR A 86 31.95 10.21 -12.99
C TYR A 86 31.90 8.77 -12.49
N LYS A 87 33.08 8.13 -12.39
CA LYS A 87 33.18 6.75 -11.92
C LYS A 87 32.63 6.63 -10.49
N LYS A 88 32.99 7.58 -9.62
CA LYS A 88 32.53 7.61 -8.24
C LYS A 88 31.01 7.81 -8.12
N ALA A 89 30.41 8.64 -8.96
CA ALA A 89 28.96 8.79 -9.04
C ALA A 89 28.28 7.47 -9.43
N GLY A 90 28.80 6.76 -10.42
CA GLY A 90 28.32 5.42 -10.80
C GLY A 90 28.46 4.38 -9.70
N GLU A 91 29.59 4.38 -8.97
CA GLU A 91 29.79 3.52 -7.79
C GLU A 91 28.75 3.79 -6.69
N LEU A 92 28.44 5.05 -6.41
CA LEU A 92 27.42 5.43 -5.42
C LEU A 92 26.02 4.97 -5.86
N LEU A 93 25.67 5.20 -7.14
CA LEU A 93 24.39 4.72 -7.70
C LEU A 93 24.27 3.19 -7.67
N GLY A 94 25.37 2.48 -7.92
CA GLY A 94 25.42 1.01 -7.87
C GLY A 94 25.21 0.41 -6.48
N MET A 95 25.29 1.22 -5.43
CA MET A 95 25.08 0.80 -4.04
C MET A 95 23.68 1.12 -3.49
N LEU A 96 22.81 1.73 -4.30
CA LEU A 96 21.43 1.98 -3.92
C LEU A 96 20.64 0.66 -3.84
N PRO A 97 19.77 0.47 -2.82
CA PRO A 97 18.85 -0.64 -2.79
C PRO A 97 17.88 -0.59 -3.99
N GLU A 98 17.39 -1.75 -4.41
CA GLU A 98 16.52 -1.88 -5.59
C GLU A 98 15.27 -0.98 -5.55
N LYS A 99 14.68 -0.77 -4.37
CA LYS A 99 13.54 0.15 -4.16
C LYS A 99 13.80 1.57 -4.65
N TRP A 100 15.04 2.01 -4.49
CA TRP A 100 15.46 3.39 -4.55
C TRP A 100 16.36 3.66 -5.75
N ASP A 101 16.64 2.64 -6.57
CA ASP A 101 17.38 2.79 -7.81
C ASP A 101 16.41 3.16 -8.96
N PRO A 102 16.39 4.41 -9.44
CA PRO A 102 15.47 4.84 -10.49
C PRO A 102 15.67 4.11 -11.82
N ARG A 103 16.79 3.39 -12.00
CA ARG A 103 17.06 2.55 -13.18
C ARG A 103 16.27 1.24 -13.17
N ARG A 104 15.76 0.82 -12.01
CA ARG A 104 15.05 -0.46 -11.82
C ARG A 104 13.54 -0.30 -11.67
N ILE A 105 13.07 0.91 -11.37
CA ILE A 105 11.64 1.22 -11.23
C ILE A 105 10.98 1.27 -12.63
N ARG A 106 10.02 0.38 -12.90
CA ARG A 106 9.21 0.39 -14.12
C ARG A 106 8.08 1.42 -14.01
N ALA A 107 7.67 2.00 -15.13
CA ALA A 107 6.51 2.90 -15.17
C ALA A 107 5.23 2.08 -14.93
N ALA A 108 4.37 2.54 -14.01
CA ALA A 108 3.07 1.92 -13.79
C ALA A 108 2.21 2.08 -15.06
N GLN A 109 1.70 0.98 -15.59
CA GLN A 109 0.70 1.02 -16.66
C GLN A 109 -0.64 1.40 -16.04
N GLU A 110 -1.23 2.49 -16.53
CA GLU A 110 -2.58 2.89 -16.19
C GLU A 110 -3.55 1.89 -16.82
N ALA A 111 -4.22 1.10 -15.98
CA ALA A 111 -5.33 0.28 -16.42
C ALA A 111 -6.50 1.21 -16.79
N ASN A 112 -6.94 1.12 -18.05
CA ASN A 112 -8.17 1.71 -18.53
C ASN A 112 -9.36 0.91 -17.97
N ASP A 113 -10.17 1.54 -17.14
CA ASP A 113 -11.45 0.99 -16.68
C ASP A 113 -12.57 1.68 -17.46
N ASN A 114 -13.19 0.92 -18.37
CA ASN A 114 -14.53 1.18 -18.87
C ASN A 114 -15.39 -0.02 -18.50
N ASP A 115 -16.15 0.09 -17.42
CA ASP A 115 -17.36 -0.71 -17.24
C ASP A 115 -18.32 0.04 -16.30
N GLU A 116 -19.47 0.42 -16.82
CA GLU A 116 -20.42 1.29 -16.13
C GLU A 116 -21.01 0.57 -14.91
N ASN A 117 -20.75 1.14 -13.71
CA ASN A 117 -21.34 0.84 -12.39
C ASN A 117 -20.65 -0.21 -11.50
N TRP A 118 -19.46 -0.72 -11.84
CA TRP A 118 -18.63 -1.50 -10.90
C TRP A 118 -17.46 -0.66 -10.37
N HIS A 119 -17.20 -0.76 -9.08
CA HIS A 119 -16.08 -0.10 -8.40
C HIS A 119 -14.96 -1.11 -8.14
N GLU A 120 -13.83 -0.98 -8.84
CA GLU A 120 -12.68 -1.84 -8.62
C GLU A 120 -11.96 -1.51 -7.29
N PHE A 121 -11.66 -2.55 -6.52
CA PHE A 121 -10.68 -2.48 -5.45
C PHE A 121 -9.28 -2.39 -6.06
N LYS A 122 -8.65 -1.23 -5.91
CA LYS A 122 -7.28 -1.02 -6.39
C LYS A 122 -6.31 -1.79 -5.49
N THR A 123 -5.77 -2.87 -6.02
CA THR A 123 -4.71 -3.66 -5.37
C THR A 123 -3.40 -2.88 -5.27
N SER A 124 -3.26 -1.81 -6.06
CA SER A 124 -2.06 -0.97 -6.07
C SER A 124 -1.73 -0.49 -4.66
N ARG A 125 -0.62 -1.01 -4.15
CA ARG A 125 -0.03 -0.60 -2.88
C ARG A 125 0.34 0.87 -3.01
N MET A 126 0.07 1.67 -1.97
CA MET A 126 0.27 3.13 -1.94
C MET A 126 1.43 3.61 -2.84
N SER A 127 1.12 4.53 -3.76
CA SER A 127 2.12 5.22 -4.57
C SER A 127 2.68 6.41 -3.82
N ALA A 128 4.01 6.57 -3.87
CA ALA A 128 4.69 7.79 -3.46
C ALA A 128 5.15 8.53 -4.72
N ASN A 129 4.68 9.76 -4.90
CA ASN A 129 5.04 10.64 -6.00
C ASN A 129 6.11 11.65 -5.59
N GLU A 130 6.14 12.02 -4.31
CA GLU A 130 7.13 12.91 -3.72
C GLU A 130 7.79 12.26 -2.50
N LEU A 131 9.01 12.66 -2.17
CA LEU A 131 9.76 12.10 -1.03
C LEU A 131 9.00 12.20 0.29
N LYS A 132 8.32 13.32 0.45
CA LYS A 132 7.45 13.63 1.58
C LYS A 132 6.29 12.65 1.77
N ASP A 133 5.91 11.89 0.73
CA ASP A 133 4.86 10.87 0.78
C ASP A 133 5.27 9.61 1.55
N ILE A 134 6.56 9.45 1.78
CA ILE A 134 7.17 8.23 2.33
C ILE A 134 7.26 8.31 3.85
N PHE A 135 7.41 9.50 4.41
CA PHE A 135 7.57 9.66 5.86
C PHE A 135 6.26 9.33 6.58
N ARG A 136 6.32 8.31 7.44
CA ARG A 136 5.20 7.88 8.27
C ARG A 136 5.60 7.88 9.74
N ILE A 137 4.64 8.21 10.60
CA ILE A 137 4.77 8.14 12.06
C ILE A 137 3.70 7.22 12.66
N PHE A 138 3.82 6.84 13.93
CA PHE A 138 2.99 5.79 14.55
C PHE A 138 3.12 4.42 13.87
N THR A 139 4.29 4.12 13.32
CA THR A 139 4.58 2.82 12.70
C THR A 139 4.84 1.76 13.79
N SER A 140 4.61 0.50 13.45
CA SER A 140 4.91 -0.68 14.28
C SER A 140 6.40 -1.07 14.30
N GLY A 141 7.26 -0.33 13.59
CA GLY A 141 8.68 -0.64 13.45
C GLY A 141 8.99 -1.75 12.43
N GLU A 142 7.97 -2.35 11.83
CA GLU A 142 8.11 -3.40 10.83
C GLU A 142 8.62 -2.83 9.50
N LYS A 143 9.58 -3.54 8.88
CA LYS A 143 10.13 -3.17 7.58
C LYS A 143 9.26 -3.79 6.50
N CYS A 144 8.58 -2.95 5.72
CA CYS A 144 7.94 -3.39 4.48
C CYS A 144 9.03 -3.79 3.48
N LEU A 145 9.17 -5.09 3.25
CA LEU A 145 9.98 -5.61 2.16
C LEU A 145 9.22 -5.28 0.87
N ILE A 146 9.92 -4.73 -0.11
CA ILE A 146 9.36 -4.53 -1.44
C ILE A 146 8.88 -5.91 -1.89
N SER A 147 7.59 -6.07 -2.09
CA SER A 147 7.03 -7.28 -2.66
C SER A 147 6.51 -6.94 -4.06
N ARG A 148 6.99 -7.75 -5.00
CA ARG A 148 6.39 -8.20 -6.26
C ARG A 148 5.26 -7.33 -6.80
N ASP A 149 5.51 -6.77 -7.99
CA ASP A 149 4.44 -6.64 -8.99
C ASP A 149 4.01 -8.06 -9.38
N ASP A 150 3.17 -8.70 -8.56
CA ASP A 150 2.53 -9.94 -8.96
C ASP A 150 1.59 -9.57 -10.12
N LEU A 151 1.92 -10.09 -11.31
CA LEU A 151 1.14 -9.88 -12.51
C LEU A 151 -0.29 -10.37 -12.22
N MET A 152 -1.28 -9.48 -12.40
CA MET A 152 -2.67 -9.89 -12.34
C MET A 152 -2.91 -10.94 -13.43
N VAL A 153 -3.32 -12.13 -13.01
CA VAL A 153 -3.68 -13.23 -13.91
C VAL A 153 -5.20 -13.25 -14.01
N GLN A 154 -5.75 -13.25 -15.23
CA GLN A 154 -7.19 -13.37 -15.43
C GLN A 154 -7.61 -14.85 -15.27
N GLY A 155 -8.19 -15.18 -14.11
CA GLY A 155 -8.89 -16.45 -13.86
C GLY A 155 -10.38 -16.38 -14.19
N GLU A 156 -11.12 -17.41 -13.78
CA GLU A 156 -12.59 -17.48 -13.91
C GLU A 156 -13.29 -16.34 -13.15
N GLN A 157 -14.58 -16.09 -13.43
CA GLN A 157 -15.35 -15.07 -12.71
C GLN A 157 -16.25 -15.71 -11.64
N VAL A 158 -16.26 -15.12 -10.45
CA VAL A 158 -17.16 -15.50 -9.36
C VAL A 158 -17.98 -14.28 -8.97
N GLU A 159 -19.30 -14.38 -9.10
CA GLU A 159 -20.24 -13.33 -8.69
C GLU A 159 -21.00 -13.78 -7.43
N LEU A 160 -21.04 -12.91 -6.42
CA LEU A 160 -21.67 -13.19 -5.13
C LEU A 160 -22.24 -11.92 -4.51
N ALA A 161 -23.17 -12.07 -3.57
CA ALA A 161 -23.63 -10.99 -2.71
C ALA A 161 -23.17 -11.17 -1.27
N THR A 162 -22.92 -10.05 -0.60
CA THR A 162 -22.58 -9.99 0.82
C THR A 162 -23.46 -9.01 1.57
N ASP A 163 -23.88 -9.40 2.77
CA ASP A 163 -24.69 -8.57 3.66
C ASP A 163 -24.32 -8.78 5.14
N GLY A 164 -24.71 -7.84 5.99
CA GLY A 164 -24.54 -7.87 7.44
C GLY A 164 -25.81 -7.51 8.18
N SER A 165 -26.12 -8.29 9.21
CA SER A 165 -27.29 -8.07 10.07
C SER A 165 -26.87 -7.96 11.53
N CYS A 166 -27.64 -7.26 12.35
CA CYS A 166 -27.45 -7.19 13.79
C CYS A 166 -28.80 -7.14 14.49
N ARG A 167 -29.01 -8.07 15.41
CA ARG A 167 -30.14 -8.04 16.35
C ARG A 167 -29.73 -7.28 17.62
N ASP A 168 -30.73 -6.75 18.32
CA ASP A 168 -30.58 -6.06 19.61
C ASP A 168 -29.51 -4.95 19.60
N MET A 169 -29.46 -4.19 18.51
CA MET A 169 -28.44 -3.16 18.27
C MET A 169 -28.36 -2.15 19.43
N ASN A 170 -27.15 -1.74 19.79
CA ASN A 170 -26.83 -0.83 20.90
C ASN A 170 -27.11 -1.40 22.31
N THR A 171 -27.24 -2.73 22.44
CA THR A 171 -27.33 -3.41 23.74
C THR A 171 -26.13 -4.33 23.97
N THR A 172 -25.96 -4.83 25.20
CA THR A 172 -24.95 -5.86 25.51
C THR A 172 -25.26 -7.21 24.86
N GLU A 173 -26.52 -7.43 24.50
CA GLU A 173 -27.01 -8.67 23.87
C GLU A 173 -26.93 -8.61 22.35
N ALA A 174 -26.36 -7.55 21.77
CA ALA A 174 -26.28 -7.38 20.34
C ALA A 174 -25.57 -8.58 19.68
N LYS A 175 -26.18 -9.14 18.63
CA LYS A 175 -25.63 -10.27 17.87
C LYS A 175 -25.58 -9.91 16.40
N ALA A 176 -24.38 -9.79 15.86
CA ALA A 176 -24.17 -9.51 14.44
C ALA A 176 -23.91 -10.80 13.65
N GLY A 177 -24.40 -10.83 12.42
CA GLY A 177 -24.26 -11.92 11.47
C GLY A 177 -23.79 -11.40 10.11
N ALA A 178 -23.20 -12.30 9.34
CA ALA A 178 -22.66 -12.03 8.01
C ALA A 178 -23.16 -13.10 7.03
N GLY A 179 -23.57 -12.67 5.85
CA GLY A 179 -24.08 -13.54 4.78
C GLY A 179 -23.22 -13.45 3.53
N ILE A 180 -22.93 -14.61 2.93
CA ILE A 180 -22.29 -14.73 1.61
C ILE A 180 -23.18 -15.64 0.77
N PHE A 181 -23.70 -15.11 -0.34
CA PHE A 181 -24.65 -15.83 -1.19
C PHE A 181 -24.24 -15.77 -2.67
N LEU A 182 -24.10 -16.94 -3.29
CA LEU A 182 -23.74 -17.11 -4.70
C LEU A 182 -24.95 -17.51 -5.56
N GLY A 183 -25.94 -18.14 -4.96
CA GLY A 183 -27.12 -18.63 -5.66
C GLY A 183 -27.89 -19.67 -4.86
N VAL A 184 -29.11 -19.96 -5.30
CA VAL A 184 -29.96 -20.97 -4.65
C VAL A 184 -29.28 -22.34 -4.72
N ASN A 185 -29.23 -23.05 -3.58
CA ASN A 185 -28.58 -24.36 -3.43
C ASN A 185 -27.07 -24.41 -3.71
N ASP A 186 -26.38 -23.27 -3.80
CA ASP A 186 -24.93 -23.27 -3.89
C ASP A 186 -24.31 -23.64 -2.54
N ILE A 187 -23.51 -24.72 -2.52
CA ILE A 187 -22.85 -25.23 -1.31
C ILE A 187 -21.84 -24.24 -0.71
N ARG A 188 -21.42 -23.23 -1.49
CA ARG A 188 -20.48 -22.19 -1.09
C ARG A 188 -21.15 -21.06 -0.31
N ASN A 189 -22.48 -21.05 -0.23
CA ASN A 189 -23.23 -20.10 0.59
C ASN A 189 -22.85 -20.23 2.07
N LYS A 190 -22.68 -19.10 2.76
CA LYS A 190 -22.31 -19.07 4.18
C LYS A 190 -23.16 -18.08 4.96
N ALA A 191 -23.78 -18.57 6.03
CA ALA A 191 -24.29 -17.75 7.14
C ALA A 191 -23.29 -17.88 8.29
N LEU A 192 -22.73 -16.76 8.73
CA LEU A 192 -21.63 -16.69 9.69
C LEU A 192 -22.01 -15.80 10.86
N ARG A 193 -21.61 -16.21 12.06
CA ARG A 193 -21.67 -15.35 13.25
C ARG A 193 -20.49 -14.38 13.23
N VAL A 194 -20.73 -13.10 13.53
CA VAL A 194 -19.62 -12.17 13.78
C VAL A 194 -18.98 -12.54 15.12
N PRO A 195 -17.65 -12.77 15.17
CA PRO A 195 -16.95 -13.12 16.40
C PRO A 195 -17.21 -12.12 17.53
N GLY A 196 -17.35 -12.60 18.77
CA GLY A 196 -17.69 -11.77 19.93
C GLY A 196 -16.63 -10.73 20.29
N GLU A 197 -15.38 -10.93 19.85
CA GLU A 197 -14.27 -9.98 20.02
C GLU A 197 -14.45 -8.71 19.16
N LEU A 198 -15.31 -8.76 18.14
CA LEU A 198 -15.64 -7.63 17.29
C LEU A 198 -16.91 -6.92 17.75
N PRO A 199 -17.03 -5.60 17.56
CA PRO A 199 -18.26 -4.87 17.86
C PRO A 199 -19.44 -5.48 17.09
N GLN A 200 -20.50 -5.83 17.81
CA GLN A 200 -21.70 -6.43 17.22
C GLN A 200 -22.57 -5.31 16.62
N THR A 201 -22.33 -4.99 15.35
CA THR A 201 -23.04 -3.95 14.59
C THR A 201 -23.24 -4.39 13.14
N ASN A 202 -24.23 -3.83 12.43
CA ASN A 202 -24.45 -4.12 10.99
C ASN A 202 -23.18 -3.88 10.17
N GLN A 203 -22.53 -2.73 10.34
CA GLN A 203 -21.32 -2.38 9.58
C GLN A 203 -20.17 -3.36 9.77
N VAL A 204 -20.06 -3.96 10.96
CA VAL A 204 -19.06 -5.01 11.21
C VAL A 204 -19.46 -6.29 10.50
N GLY A 205 -20.74 -6.69 10.54
CA GLY A 205 -21.26 -7.83 9.78
C GLY A 205 -21.00 -7.69 8.28
N GLU A 206 -21.32 -6.53 7.71
CA GLU A 206 -21.13 -6.21 6.30
C GLU A 206 -19.65 -6.34 5.88
N MET A 207 -18.73 -5.74 6.65
CA MET A 207 -17.30 -5.82 6.37
C MET A 207 -16.74 -7.23 6.59
N PHE A 208 -17.24 -7.95 7.61
CA PHE A 208 -16.82 -9.31 7.91
C PHE A 208 -17.26 -10.29 6.81
N ALA A 209 -18.44 -10.09 6.21
CA ALA A 209 -18.89 -10.87 5.05
C ALA A 209 -17.90 -10.75 3.88
N VAL A 210 -17.41 -9.54 3.60
CA VAL A 210 -16.42 -9.29 2.54
C VAL A 210 -15.07 -9.93 2.85
N LEU A 211 -14.60 -9.84 4.10
CA LEU A 211 -13.37 -10.52 4.54
C LEU A 211 -13.47 -12.03 4.29
N GLN A 212 -14.59 -12.64 4.69
CA GLN A 212 -14.79 -14.08 4.58
C GLN A 212 -15.00 -14.52 3.12
N ALA A 213 -15.62 -13.68 2.29
CA ALA A 213 -15.70 -13.89 0.85
C ALA A 213 -14.30 -13.88 0.19
N ALA A 214 -13.47 -12.89 0.54
CA ALA A 214 -12.09 -12.79 0.05
C ALA A 214 -11.20 -13.97 0.49
N ARG A 215 -11.46 -14.57 1.66
CA ARG A 215 -10.76 -15.78 2.13
C ARG A 215 -11.25 -17.04 1.44
N GLN A 216 -12.54 -17.10 1.11
CA GLN A 216 -13.14 -18.23 0.43
C GLN A 216 -12.72 -18.33 -1.03
N PHE A 217 -12.43 -17.18 -1.65
CA PHE A 217 -11.94 -17.06 -3.00
C PHE A 217 -10.58 -16.33 -2.94
N PRO A 218 -9.44 -17.02 -2.71
CA PRO A 218 -8.13 -16.38 -2.59
C PRO A 218 -7.33 -16.32 -3.91
N GLY A 219 -7.85 -16.90 -4.99
CA GLY A 219 -7.09 -17.19 -6.20
C GLY A 219 -7.03 -16.03 -7.20
N ASN A 220 -6.89 -16.41 -8.48
CA ASN A 220 -6.81 -15.48 -9.60
C ASN A 220 -8.18 -15.16 -10.23
N GLU A 221 -9.26 -15.76 -9.70
CA GLU A 221 -10.62 -15.49 -10.14
C GLU A 221 -10.98 -14.00 -9.95
N THR A 222 -11.72 -13.44 -10.90
CA THR A 222 -12.32 -12.11 -10.75
C THR A 222 -13.53 -12.21 -9.82
N LEU A 223 -13.40 -11.63 -8.63
CA LEU A 223 -14.44 -11.66 -7.60
C LEU A 223 -15.35 -10.43 -7.72
N LYS A 224 -16.61 -10.64 -8.07
CA LYS A 224 -17.63 -9.60 -8.24
C LYS A 224 -18.59 -9.64 -7.05
N ILE A 225 -18.49 -8.65 -6.17
CA ILE A 225 -19.24 -8.56 -4.92
C ILE A 225 -20.38 -7.55 -5.06
N LEU A 226 -21.62 -8.02 -4.94
CA LEU A 226 -22.80 -7.18 -4.77
C LEU A 226 -23.02 -6.93 -3.28
N THR A 227 -23.30 -5.68 -2.90
CA THR A 227 -23.66 -5.34 -1.53
C THR A 227 -24.48 -4.06 -1.50
N ASP A 228 -25.41 -3.94 -0.56
CA ASP A 228 -26.14 -2.71 -0.31
C ASP A 228 -25.41 -1.76 0.67
N SER A 229 -24.31 -2.24 1.26
CA SER A 229 -23.46 -1.46 2.14
C SER A 229 -22.63 -0.43 1.39
N LYS A 230 -23.12 0.82 1.39
CA LYS A 230 -22.30 1.97 0.98
C LYS A 230 -21.08 2.15 1.87
N TYR A 231 -21.14 1.71 3.13
CA TYR A 231 -20.02 1.77 4.07
C TYR A 231 -18.85 0.92 3.59
N VAL A 232 -19.10 -0.35 3.25
CA VAL A 232 -18.11 -1.28 2.70
C VAL A 232 -17.50 -0.71 1.43
N ILE A 233 -18.33 -0.37 0.45
CA ILE A 233 -17.87 0.09 -0.86
C ILE A 233 -16.98 1.33 -0.69
N LYS A 234 -17.45 2.36 0.03
CA LYS A 234 -16.66 3.57 0.25
C LYS A 234 -15.37 3.30 1.03
N SER A 235 -15.40 2.43 2.04
CA SER A 235 -14.23 2.15 2.88
C SER A 235 -13.12 1.39 2.13
N LEU A 236 -13.49 0.49 1.22
CA LEU A 236 -12.56 -0.32 0.43
C LEU A 236 -12.20 0.32 -0.93
N THR A 237 -12.93 1.34 -1.38
CA THR A 237 -12.65 2.03 -2.66
C THR A 237 -12.28 3.50 -2.43
N THR A 238 -13.27 4.39 -2.36
CA THR A 238 -13.06 5.85 -2.38
C THR A 238 -12.26 6.39 -1.19
N ASN A 239 -12.50 5.87 0.01
CA ASN A 239 -11.90 6.36 1.25
C ASN A 239 -10.61 5.64 1.60
N LEU A 240 -10.32 4.50 0.95
CA LEU A 240 -9.23 3.61 1.35
C LEU A 240 -7.90 4.35 1.39
N LYS A 241 -7.54 5.06 0.32
CA LYS A 241 -6.29 5.83 0.24
C LYS A 241 -6.17 6.85 1.38
N GLY A 242 -7.22 7.61 1.67
CA GLY A 242 -7.21 8.60 2.75
C GLY A 242 -7.12 7.97 4.13
N ASN A 243 -7.74 6.80 4.31
CA ASN A 243 -7.68 6.04 5.55
C ASN A 243 -6.26 5.50 5.79
N GLU A 244 -5.63 4.96 4.74
CA GLU A 244 -4.24 4.53 4.75
C GLU A 244 -3.29 5.69 4.99
N ASP A 245 -3.45 6.82 4.30
CA ASP A 245 -2.65 8.02 4.52
C ASP A 245 -2.71 8.49 5.98
N LYS A 246 -3.87 8.35 6.64
CA LYS A 246 -4.04 8.69 8.06
C LYS A 246 -3.68 7.54 9.02
N GLY A 247 -3.15 6.42 8.52
CA GLY A 247 -2.80 5.25 9.34
C GLY A 247 -3.99 4.64 10.08
N TYR A 248 -5.19 4.82 9.55
CA TYR A 248 -6.46 4.43 10.16
C TYR A 248 -6.74 5.02 11.55
N ILE A 249 -6.08 6.12 11.92
CA ILE A 249 -6.26 6.76 13.23
C ILE A 249 -7.69 7.31 13.35
N GLY A 250 -8.36 6.95 14.44
CA GLY A 250 -9.74 7.37 14.70
C GLY A 250 -10.80 6.81 13.75
N ILE A 251 -10.47 5.78 12.97
CA ILE A 251 -11.43 5.11 12.11
C ILE A 251 -12.07 3.97 12.89
N ALA A 252 -13.40 3.96 12.94
CA ALA A 252 -14.17 2.87 13.55
C ALA A 252 -13.90 1.55 12.80
N ASN A 253 -13.85 0.44 13.53
CA ASN A 253 -13.62 -0.90 12.98
C ASN A 253 -12.31 -1.04 12.17
N LYS A 254 -11.32 -0.18 12.42
CA LYS A 254 -10.05 -0.15 11.67
C LYS A 254 -9.32 -1.49 11.59
N THR A 255 -9.38 -2.31 12.63
CA THR A 255 -8.72 -3.63 12.64
C THR A 255 -9.31 -4.54 11.57
N LEU A 256 -10.64 -4.64 11.51
CA LEU A 256 -11.34 -5.44 10.51
C LEU A 256 -11.16 -4.86 9.10
N LEU A 257 -11.25 -3.54 8.95
CA LEU A 257 -11.01 -2.88 7.65
C LEU A 257 -9.60 -3.14 7.12
N ARG A 258 -8.57 -3.08 8.00
CA ARG A 258 -7.18 -3.37 7.63
C ARG A 258 -6.99 -4.83 7.22
N ALA A 259 -7.55 -5.77 7.98
CA ALA A 259 -7.50 -7.20 7.64
C ALA A 259 -8.18 -7.50 6.30
N THR A 260 -9.35 -6.88 6.05
CA THR A 260 -10.08 -7.02 4.79
C THR A 260 -9.28 -6.44 3.63
N THR A 261 -8.70 -5.25 3.80
CA THR A 261 -7.84 -4.62 2.79
C THR A 261 -6.62 -5.48 2.47
N ALA A 262 -5.96 -6.04 3.48
CA ALA A 262 -4.79 -6.90 3.30
C ALA A 262 -5.15 -8.19 2.55
N THR A 263 -6.21 -8.88 2.99
CA THR A 263 -6.70 -10.10 2.34
C THR A 263 -7.05 -9.87 0.86
N LEU A 264 -7.70 -8.73 0.54
CA LEU A 264 -8.00 -8.38 -0.85
C LEU A 264 -6.78 -8.07 -1.70
N ARG A 265 -5.67 -7.62 -1.09
CA ARG A 265 -4.39 -7.38 -1.79
C ARG A 265 -3.55 -8.63 -1.97
N GLU A 266 -3.75 -9.64 -1.13
CA GLU A 266 -3.12 -10.96 -1.27
C GLU A 266 -3.68 -11.73 -2.48
N ARG A 267 -4.91 -11.43 -2.90
CA ARG A 267 -5.53 -12.01 -4.10
C ARG A 267 -4.80 -11.54 -5.37
N THR A 268 -4.63 -12.47 -6.31
CA THR A 268 -4.06 -12.17 -7.64
C THR A 268 -5.13 -11.80 -8.67
N GLY A 269 -6.39 -12.19 -8.41
CA GLY A 269 -7.54 -11.83 -9.22
C GLY A 269 -8.14 -10.47 -8.84
N ARG A 270 -8.82 -9.83 -9.80
CA ARG A 270 -9.51 -8.55 -9.57
C ARG A 270 -10.62 -8.72 -8.53
N THR A 271 -10.92 -7.65 -7.80
CA THR A 271 -12.11 -7.59 -6.94
C THR A 271 -12.92 -6.36 -7.30
N LEU A 272 -14.17 -6.57 -7.67
CA LEU A 272 -15.10 -5.53 -8.14
C LEU A 272 -16.29 -5.47 -7.20
N PHE A 273 -16.74 -4.25 -6.86
CA PHE A 273 -17.90 -4.02 -6.01
C PHE A 273 -19.03 -3.35 -6.80
N LYS A 274 -20.27 -3.79 -6.60
CA LYS A 274 -21.46 -3.11 -7.13
C LYS A 274 -22.43 -2.82 -6.01
N TRP A 275 -22.82 -1.54 -5.91
CA TRP A 275 -23.88 -1.17 -5.00
C TRP A 275 -25.23 -1.62 -5.56
N VAL A 276 -26.01 -2.30 -4.74
CA VAL A 276 -27.41 -2.61 -5.01
C VAL A 276 -28.29 -2.01 -3.92
N LYS A 277 -29.56 -1.79 -4.23
CA LYS A 277 -30.50 -1.33 -3.22
C LYS A 277 -31.05 -2.54 -2.47
N GLY A 278 -30.93 -2.53 -1.15
CA GLY A 278 -31.48 -3.58 -0.28
C GLY A 278 -33.00 -3.73 -0.45
N HIS A 279 -33.49 -4.97 -0.34
CA HIS A 279 -34.91 -5.35 -0.37
C HIS A 279 -35.71 -4.86 -1.59
N GLN A 280 -35.11 -4.84 -2.78
CA GLN A 280 -35.77 -4.44 -4.03
C GLN A 280 -35.72 -5.51 -5.15
N GLY A 281 -35.86 -6.79 -4.80
CA GLY A 281 -35.99 -7.87 -5.80
C GLY A 281 -34.67 -8.32 -6.41
N ASN A 282 -33.53 -8.04 -5.78
CA ASN A 282 -32.26 -8.64 -6.18
C ASN A 282 -32.07 -9.96 -5.42
N ASN A 283 -32.33 -11.07 -6.10
CA ASN A 283 -32.27 -12.42 -5.52
C ASN A 283 -30.94 -12.73 -4.83
N LEU A 284 -29.81 -12.20 -5.33
CA LEU A 284 -28.51 -12.42 -4.69
C LEU A 284 -28.42 -11.67 -3.36
N ASN A 285 -28.78 -10.38 -3.34
CA ASN A 285 -28.75 -9.57 -2.11
C ASN A 285 -29.75 -10.08 -1.07
N GLU A 286 -30.95 -10.48 -1.48
CA GLU A 286 -31.96 -11.04 -0.57
C GLU A 286 -31.51 -12.37 0.03
N GLY A 287 -30.82 -13.21 -0.76
CA GLY A 287 -30.18 -14.42 -0.24
C GLY A 287 -29.08 -14.11 0.77
N ALA A 288 -28.27 -13.07 0.53
CA ALA A 288 -27.23 -12.63 1.45
C ALA A 288 -27.80 -12.06 2.76
N ASP A 289 -28.84 -11.22 2.69
CA ASP A 289 -29.57 -10.68 3.85
C ASP A 289 -30.14 -11.81 4.72
N LEU A 290 -30.81 -12.79 4.10
CA LEU A 290 -31.34 -13.96 4.79
C LEU A 290 -30.24 -14.73 5.52
N LEU A 291 -29.10 -14.98 4.86
CA LEU A 291 -27.96 -15.66 5.48
C LEU A 291 -27.32 -14.83 6.59
N ALA A 292 -27.26 -13.50 6.45
CA ALA A 292 -26.76 -12.61 7.50
C ALA A 292 -27.66 -12.66 8.74
N GLY A 293 -29.00 -12.63 8.54
CA GLY A 293 -29.98 -12.79 9.61
C GLY A 293 -29.99 -14.17 10.26
N GLN A 294 -29.63 -15.24 9.54
CA GLN A 294 -29.38 -16.56 10.13
C GLN A 294 -28.06 -16.59 10.91
N GLY A 295 -27.05 -15.85 10.45
CA GLY A 295 -25.74 -15.75 11.08
C GLY A 295 -25.79 -15.20 12.50
N THR A 296 -26.77 -14.34 12.83
CA THR A 296 -26.91 -13.76 14.18
C THR A 296 -27.20 -14.82 15.26
N GLU A 297 -27.84 -15.93 14.87
CA GLU A 297 -28.23 -17.03 15.76
C GLU A 297 -27.21 -18.17 15.80
N LYS A 298 -26.14 -18.08 15.01
CA LYS A 298 -25.08 -19.08 15.01
C LYS A 298 -24.04 -18.79 16.09
N GLU A 299 -23.25 -19.82 16.38
CA GLU A 299 -22.02 -19.75 17.15
C GLU A 299 -20.81 -19.56 16.22
N PHE A 300 -19.87 -18.71 16.62
CA PHE A 300 -18.59 -18.60 15.92
C PHE A 300 -17.60 -19.57 16.56
N THR A 301 -17.14 -20.57 15.80
CA THR A 301 -16.32 -21.68 16.32
C THR A 301 -14.87 -21.63 15.86
N GLU A 302 -14.54 -20.73 14.94
CA GLU A 302 -13.19 -20.57 14.41
C GLU A 302 -12.40 -19.53 15.23
N ALA A 303 -11.07 -19.59 15.15
CA ALA A 303 -10.24 -18.53 15.73
C ALA A 303 -10.28 -17.30 14.81
N LEU A 304 -10.61 -16.14 15.37
CA LEU A 304 -10.57 -14.89 14.62
C LEU A 304 -9.10 -14.50 14.34
N ASN A 305 -8.65 -14.74 13.11
CA ASN A 305 -7.39 -14.19 12.64
C ASN A 305 -7.66 -12.83 11.96
N LEU A 306 -7.07 -11.74 12.48
CA LEU A 306 -7.06 -10.41 11.85
C LEU A 306 -5.63 -9.87 11.69
N GLU A 307 -4.65 -10.76 11.70
CA GLU A 307 -3.27 -10.40 11.43
C GLU A 307 -3.14 -9.85 10.01
N VAL A 308 -2.29 -8.83 9.88
CA VAL A 308 -2.14 -8.06 8.66
C VAL A 308 -0.68 -8.09 8.28
N ASN A 309 -0.38 -8.63 7.09
CA ASN A 309 0.94 -8.52 6.52
C ASN A 309 1.24 -7.04 6.19
N VAL A 310 2.37 -6.55 6.69
CA VAL A 310 2.81 -5.16 6.53
C VAL A 310 3.03 -4.78 5.07
N ASN A 311 3.34 -5.76 4.22
CA ASN A 311 3.49 -5.55 2.79
C ASN A 311 2.14 -5.27 2.11
N ASP A 312 1.04 -5.77 2.69
CA ASP A 312 -0.31 -5.65 2.15
C ASP A 312 -1.10 -4.53 2.82
N CYS A 313 -0.73 -4.09 4.02
CA CYS A 313 -1.25 -2.85 4.61
C CYS A 313 -0.22 -2.20 5.56
N MET A 314 0.46 -1.16 5.06
CA MET A 314 1.50 -0.46 5.82
C MET A 314 0.95 0.20 7.09
N SER A 315 1.74 0.16 8.16
CA SER A 315 1.42 0.81 9.43
C SER A 315 1.77 2.30 9.44
N GLY A 316 1.26 2.99 10.46
CA GLY A 316 1.50 4.42 10.67
C GLY A 316 0.73 5.33 9.72
N ALA A 317 0.78 6.62 10.00
CA ALA A 317 0.17 7.69 9.22
C ALA A 317 1.24 8.49 8.47
N LYS A 318 0.95 8.85 7.22
CA LYS A 318 1.76 9.77 6.42
C LYS A 318 1.85 11.11 7.13
N LEU A 319 3.07 11.58 7.36
CA LEU A 319 3.34 12.78 8.15
C LEU A 319 2.58 14.00 7.62
N GLN A 320 2.48 14.14 6.31
CA GLN A 320 1.78 15.25 5.67
C GLN A 320 0.26 15.17 5.71
N ALA A 321 -0.29 13.96 5.87
CA ALA A 321 -1.74 13.77 5.95
C ALA A 321 -2.28 14.02 7.36
N LEU A 322 -1.40 14.24 8.33
CA LEU A 322 -1.77 14.45 9.72
C LEU A 322 -2.13 15.90 10.00
N THR A 323 -3.34 16.08 10.52
CA THR A 323 -3.73 17.30 11.22
C THR A 323 -3.33 17.21 12.70
N GLN A 324 -3.26 18.34 13.40
CA GLN A 324 -3.01 18.37 14.85
C GLN A 324 -4.00 17.47 15.62
N ALA A 325 -5.29 17.53 15.26
CA ALA A 325 -6.33 16.70 15.87
C ALA A 325 -6.09 15.19 15.63
N THR A 326 -5.69 14.80 14.42
CA THR A 326 -5.40 13.41 14.08
C THR A 326 -4.14 12.92 14.80
N ALA A 327 -3.10 13.74 14.87
CA ALA A 327 -1.87 13.43 15.60
C ALA A 327 -2.15 13.23 17.10
N TYR A 328 -2.92 14.13 17.72
CA TYR A 328 -3.31 14.01 19.13
C TYR A 328 -4.10 12.72 19.40
N ARG A 329 -5.04 12.38 18.51
CA ARG A 329 -5.79 11.13 18.59
C ARG A 329 -4.87 9.90 18.48
N GLY A 330 -3.93 9.91 17.54
CA GLY A 330 -2.94 8.83 17.37
C GLY A 330 -2.08 8.62 18.61
N ILE A 331 -1.64 9.70 19.26
CA ILE A 331 -0.90 9.64 20.53
C ILE A 331 -1.76 8.98 21.63
N ARG A 332 -3.03 9.40 21.77
CA ARG A 332 -3.95 8.83 22.77
C ARG A 332 -4.18 7.34 22.54
N GLU A 333 -4.48 6.94 21.31
CA GLU A 333 -4.69 5.53 20.95
C GLU A 333 -3.44 4.68 21.25
N THR A 334 -2.25 5.18 20.91
CA THR A 334 -0.98 4.48 21.16
C THR A 334 -0.71 4.31 22.66
N LYS A 335 -0.98 5.35 23.46
CA LYS A 335 -0.84 5.28 24.93
C LYS A 335 -1.81 4.29 25.55
N LEU A 336 -3.07 4.30 25.11
CA LEU A 336 -4.10 3.38 25.60
C LEU A 336 -3.76 1.92 25.25
N ALA A 337 -3.24 1.65 24.04
CA ALA A 337 -2.80 0.32 23.66
C ALA A 337 -1.67 -0.20 24.57
N LYS A 338 -0.66 0.64 24.85
CA LYS A 338 0.44 0.28 25.78
C LYS A 338 -0.04 0.00 27.20
N ALA A 339 -1.09 0.70 27.66
CA ALA A 339 -1.66 0.48 28.98
C ALA A 339 -2.41 -0.85 29.11
N LYS A 340 -3.02 -1.37 28.03
CA LYS A 340 -3.69 -2.68 28.02
C LYS A 340 -2.74 -3.88 28.07
N HIS A 341 -1.46 -3.69 27.76
CA HIS A 341 -0.43 -4.73 27.77
C HIS A 341 0.47 -4.72 29.03
N ARG A 342 0.12 -3.90 30.03
CA ARG A 342 0.76 -3.88 31.35
C ARG A 342 -0.16 -4.52 32.37
#